data_AF-H2C7D4-F1
#
_entry.id   AF-H2C7D4-F1
#
_cell.length_a   1.000
_cell.length_b   1.000
_cell.length_c   1.000
_cell.angle_alpha   90.00
_cell.angle_beta   90.00
_cell.angle_gamma   90.00
#
_symmetry.space_group_name_H-M   'P 1'
#
loop_
_entity.id
_entity.type
_entity.pdbx_description
1 polymer ?
#
loop_
_entity_poly.entity_id
_entity_poly.type
_entity_poly.pdbx_seq_one_letter_code
_entity_poly.pdbx_strand_id
1 'polypeptide(L)'
;MKRSPKFGRKLLIPLLLLMAIVPVGLAEVVYLFQGSITVNTTSQPLQFVYGKDAPNGAAGSYAQVTLIGGNNKSNYAYGFSATVDITNSSYDLFYQIIGLDVLATPANIYVTNVSYTGSIVNNAWIIIQENTNSYASAQVIQIIQNGKAVTGTSTAVTLSSGTYQVSLLIQPNSGPGLTSSSTASITVYFGDNVISSTRVPLPPGV
;
A
#
# COMPACT_ATOMS: atom_id res chain seq x y z
N MET A 1 -23.09 -89.32 -29.72
CA MET A 1 -23.54 -87.95 -30.05
C MET A 1 -23.16 -87.03 -28.88
N LYS A 2 -22.23 -86.08 -29.09
CA LYS A 2 -21.71 -85.14 -28.08
C LYS A 2 -22.86 -84.29 -27.50
N ARG A 3 -23.07 -84.31 -26.17
CA ARG A 3 -23.97 -83.38 -25.49
C ARG A 3 -23.18 -82.17 -25.01
N SER A 4 -23.58 -80.99 -25.48
CA SER A 4 -23.11 -79.65 -25.07
C SER A 4 -23.12 -79.48 -23.53
N PRO A 5 -22.13 -78.77 -22.93
CA PRO A 5 -22.12 -78.52 -21.50
C PRO A 5 -23.27 -77.58 -21.14
N LYS A 6 -24.18 -78.07 -20.29
CA LYS A 6 -25.25 -77.26 -19.71
C LYS A 6 -24.64 -76.30 -18.69
N PHE A 7 -24.40 -75.05 -19.09
CA PHE A 7 -24.12 -73.96 -18.14
C PHE A 7 -25.34 -73.81 -17.22
N GLY A 8 -25.26 -74.40 -16.04
CA GLY A 8 -26.36 -74.39 -15.09
C GLY A 8 -26.58 -72.99 -14.54
N ARG A 9 -27.85 -72.57 -14.40
CA ARG A 9 -28.29 -71.35 -13.69
C ARG A 9 -27.59 -71.10 -12.34
N LYS A 10 -27.03 -72.15 -11.72
CA LYS A 10 -26.28 -72.10 -10.45
C LYS A 10 -24.91 -71.41 -10.54
N LEU A 11 -24.30 -71.29 -11.73
CA LEU A 11 -23.03 -70.57 -11.93
C LEU A 11 -23.22 -69.09 -12.28
N LEU A 12 -24.42 -68.70 -12.73
CA LEU A 12 -24.75 -67.32 -13.10
C LEU A 12 -24.87 -66.41 -11.88
N ILE A 13 -25.44 -66.91 -10.78
CA ILE A 13 -25.69 -66.14 -9.55
C ILE A 13 -24.38 -65.70 -8.86
N PRO A 14 -23.40 -66.59 -8.59
CA PRO A 14 -22.13 -66.17 -7.98
C PRO A 14 -21.29 -65.30 -8.92
N LEU A 15 -21.39 -65.49 -10.24
CA LEU A 15 -20.70 -64.66 -11.23
C LEU A 15 -21.29 -63.24 -11.32
N LEU A 16 -22.61 -63.11 -11.20
CA LEU A 16 -23.32 -61.83 -11.12
C LEU A 16 -22.96 -61.08 -9.83
N LEU A 17 -22.86 -61.80 -8.71
CA LEU A 17 -22.42 -61.26 -7.42
C LEU A 17 -20.94 -60.83 -7.46
N LEU A 18 -20.07 -61.56 -8.17
CA LEU A 18 -18.67 -61.18 -8.35
C LEU A 18 -18.50 -59.93 -9.24
N MET A 19 -19.36 -59.77 -10.27
CA MET A 19 -19.39 -58.56 -11.10
C MET A 19 -19.97 -57.35 -10.35
N ALA A 20 -20.87 -57.54 -9.39
CA ALA A 20 -21.35 -56.47 -8.52
C ALA A 20 -20.28 -55.94 -7.54
N ILE A 21 -19.16 -56.67 -7.37
CA ILE A 21 -18.06 -56.33 -6.45
C ILE A 21 -16.89 -55.61 -7.18
N VAL A 22 -16.94 -55.47 -8.50
CA VAL A 22 -15.88 -54.80 -9.30
C VAL A 22 -16.41 -53.56 -9.99
N PRO A 23 -15.80 -52.38 -9.84
CA PRO A 23 -15.29 -51.72 -8.64
C PRO A 23 -16.30 -50.64 -8.19
N VAL A 24 -16.53 -50.48 -6.87
CA VAL A 24 -16.92 -49.15 -6.38
C VAL A 24 -15.65 -48.30 -6.52
N GLY A 25 -15.42 -47.81 -7.74
CA GLY A 25 -14.37 -46.85 -8.02
C GLY A 25 -14.49 -45.77 -6.96
N LEU A 26 -13.39 -45.51 -6.26
CA LEU A 26 -13.27 -44.41 -5.32
C LEU A 26 -13.86 -43.17 -6.01
N ALA A 27 -15.09 -42.82 -5.68
CA ALA A 27 -15.67 -41.60 -6.16
C ALA A 27 -14.84 -40.51 -5.48
N GLU A 28 -13.91 -39.92 -6.22
CA GLU A 28 -13.22 -38.74 -5.76
C GLU A 28 -14.28 -37.65 -5.69
N VAL A 29 -14.75 -37.38 -4.47
CA VAL A 29 -15.74 -36.35 -4.23
C VAL A 29 -15.02 -35.01 -4.32
N VAL A 30 -15.01 -34.45 -5.51
CA VAL A 30 -14.49 -33.10 -5.73
C VAL A 30 -15.61 -32.10 -5.49
N TYR A 31 -15.51 -31.36 -4.39
CA TYR A 31 -16.40 -30.24 -4.11
C TYR A 31 -15.90 -29.01 -4.88
N LEU A 32 -16.55 -28.70 -6.00
CA LEU A 32 -16.36 -27.44 -6.71
C LEU A 32 -17.26 -26.38 -6.08
N PHE A 33 -16.66 -25.31 -5.58
CA PHE A 33 -17.38 -24.12 -5.12
C PHE A 33 -17.24 -23.04 -6.19
N GLN A 34 -18.36 -22.57 -6.73
CA GLN A 34 -18.39 -21.44 -7.65
C GLN A 34 -18.66 -20.16 -6.85
N GLY A 35 -17.74 -19.20 -6.92
CA GLY A 35 -17.97 -17.82 -6.51
C GLY A 35 -18.22 -16.93 -7.73
N SER A 36 -19.02 -15.88 -7.57
CA SER A 36 -19.15 -14.79 -8.55
C SER A 36 -18.73 -13.48 -7.88
N ILE A 37 -17.88 -12.71 -8.55
CA ILE A 37 -17.40 -11.41 -8.07
C ILE A 37 -17.89 -10.35 -9.07
N THR A 38 -18.68 -9.40 -8.60
CA THR A 38 -19.03 -8.20 -9.37
C THR A 38 -18.13 -7.05 -8.92
N VAL A 39 -17.34 -6.53 -9.84
CA VAL A 39 -16.44 -5.39 -9.58
C VAL A 39 -17.13 -4.11 -10.04
N ASN A 40 -17.38 -3.21 -9.11
CA ASN A 40 -17.92 -1.87 -9.36
C ASN A 40 -16.88 -0.82 -8.98
N THR A 41 -16.93 0.35 -9.62
CA THR A 41 -16.06 1.49 -9.28
C THR A 41 -16.73 2.39 -8.25
N THR A 42 -15.95 2.94 -7.32
CA THR A 42 -16.37 3.97 -6.37
C THR A 42 -15.33 5.10 -6.32
N SER A 43 -15.69 6.24 -5.73
CA SER A 43 -14.75 7.35 -5.49
C SER A 43 -13.67 6.93 -4.49
N GLN A 44 -12.45 7.44 -4.67
CA GLN A 44 -11.37 7.19 -3.71
C GLN A 44 -11.65 7.91 -2.38
N PRO A 45 -11.28 7.30 -1.23
CA PRO A 45 -11.54 7.87 0.09
C PRO A 45 -10.59 9.04 0.43
N LEU A 46 -9.47 9.16 -0.28
CA LEU A 46 -8.41 10.13 -0.04
C LEU A 46 -7.99 10.81 -1.34
N GLN A 47 -7.56 12.06 -1.24
CA GLN A 47 -6.89 12.77 -2.32
C GLN A 47 -5.80 13.70 -1.77
N PHE A 48 -4.73 13.85 -2.53
CA PHE A 48 -3.70 14.85 -2.31
C PHE A 48 -4.07 16.14 -3.01
N VAL A 49 -3.86 17.25 -2.33
CA VAL A 49 -4.06 18.61 -2.86
C VAL A 49 -2.78 19.41 -2.64
N TYR A 50 -2.59 20.53 -3.34
CA TYR A 50 -1.44 21.38 -3.03
C TYR A 50 -1.50 21.86 -1.58
N GLY A 51 -0.37 21.74 -0.88
CA GLY A 51 -0.24 22.28 0.47
C GLY A 51 -0.29 23.80 0.44
N LYS A 52 -0.66 24.41 1.56
CA LYS A 52 -0.76 25.88 1.69
C LYS A 52 0.57 26.58 1.38
N ASP A 53 1.68 25.95 1.78
CA ASP A 53 3.04 26.48 1.65
C ASP A 53 3.84 25.82 0.51
N ALA A 54 3.18 24.96 -0.29
CA ALA A 54 3.75 24.41 -1.52
C ALA A 54 2.79 24.42 -2.73
N PRO A 55 1.99 25.48 -2.98
CA PRO A 55 1.34 25.64 -4.27
C PRO A 55 2.40 26.19 -5.22
N ASN A 56 3.26 25.32 -5.75
CA ASN A 56 4.18 25.70 -6.82
C ASN A 56 5.04 26.96 -6.49
N GLY A 57 5.71 26.97 -5.33
CA GLY A 57 6.71 27.99 -4.98
C GLY A 57 6.60 28.72 -3.64
N ALA A 58 5.67 28.37 -2.72
CA ALA A 58 5.64 29.06 -1.41
C ALA A 58 6.78 28.65 -0.44
N ALA A 59 7.49 27.55 -0.70
CA ALA A 59 8.80 27.22 -0.11
C ALA A 59 10.01 27.71 -0.95
N GLY A 60 9.77 28.54 -1.98
CA GLY A 60 10.82 29.03 -2.87
C GLY A 60 11.54 27.92 -3.65
N SER A 61 12.80 28.15 -4.00
CA SER A 61 13.64 27.20 -4.77
C SER A 61 13.89 25.86 -4.07
N TYR A 62 13.60 25.73 -2.76
CA TYR A 62 14.02 24.58 -1.94
C TYR A 62 13.01 23.43 -1.88
N ALA A 63 11.75 23.63 -2.28
CA ALA A 63 10.80 22.53 -2.38
C ALA A 63 9.79 22.75 -3.51
N GLN A 64 9.60 21.72 -4.33
CA GLN A 64 8.68 21.71 -5.44
C GLN A 64 7.83 20.44 -5.39
N VAL A 65 6.53 20.58 -5.58
CA VAL A 65 5.59 19.46 -5.53
C VAL A 65 4.74 19.43 -6.79
N THR A 66 4.56 18.23 -7.34
CA THR A 66 3.73 17.96 -8.50
C THR A 66 2.73 16.87 -8.14
N LEU A 67 1.45 17.12 -8.42
CA LEU A 67 0.37 16.15 -8.25
C LEU A 67 0.40 15.11 -9.40
N ILE A 68 0.17 13.83 -9.08
CA ILE A 68 0.28 12.69 -10.03
C ILE A 68 -1.03 11.88 -10.06
N GLY A 69 -1.54 11.60 -11.26
CA GLY A 69 -2.67 10.67 -11.46
C GLY A 69 -4.04 11.26 -11.13
N GLY A 70 -4.16 12.59 -11.09
CA GLY A 70 -5.40 13.30 -10.75
C GLY A 70 -5.99 14.15 -11.87
N ASN A 71 -6.90 15.06 -11.47
CA ASN A 71 -7.42 16.09 -12.36
C ASN A 71 -6.71 17.42 -12.07
N ASN A 72 -5.71 17.74 -12.88
CA ASN A 72 -4.93 18.99 -12.76
C ASN A 72 -5.79 20.26 -12.85
N LYS A 73 -7.01 20.18 -13.40
CA LYS A 73 -7.95 21.31 -13.46
C LYS A 73 -8.65 21.58 -12.12
N SER A 74 -8.70 20.59 -11.24
CA SER A 74 -9.35 20.65 -9.93
C SER A 74 -8.36 20.61 -8.76
N ASN A 75 -7.06 20.71 -9.04
CA ASN A 75 -5.98 20.80 -8.04
C ASN A 75 -5.93 19.65 -7.02
N TYR A 76 -6.35 18.44 -7.42
CA TYR A 76 -6.23 17.23 -6.61
C TYR A 76 -5.67 16.06 -7.42
N ALA A 77 -5.04 15.10 -6.73
CA ALA A 77 -4.57 13.85 -7.30
C ALA A 77 -4.47 12.70 -6.30
N TYR A 78 -4.14 11.51 -6.79
CA TYR A 78 -4.05 10.28 -5.98
C TYR A 78 -2.60 9.87 -5.68
N GLY A 79 -1.65 10.68 -6.13
CA GLY A 79 -0.25 10.61 -5.77
C GLY A 79 0.41 11.98 -5.94
N PHE A 80 1.67 12.07 -5.56
CA PHE A 80 2.47 13.27 -5.72
C PHE A 80 3.94 12.91 -5.89
N SER A 81 4.71 13.84 -6.43
CA SER A 81 6.18 13.85 -6.38
C SER A 81 6.63 15.15 -5.75
N ALA A 82 7.67 15.07 -4.92
CA ALA A 82 8.27 16.22 -4.28
C ALA A 82 9.79 16.20 -4.53
N THR A 83 10.34 17.34 -4.94
CA THR A 83 11.77 17.60 -4.99
C THR A 83 12.10 18.59 -3.89
N VAL A 84 13.08 18.27 -3.06
CA VAL A 84 13.52 19.13 -1.96
C VAL A 84 15.03 19.27 -1.96
N ASP A 85 15.52 20.49 -1.72
CA ASP A 85 16.93 20.80 -1.57
C ASP A 85 17.31 20.77 -0.09
N ILE A 86 18.15 19.83 0.29
CA ILE A 86 18.67 19.68 1.65
C ILE A 86 20.05 20.31 1.80
N THR A 87 20.42 20.69 3.03
CA THR A 87 21.73 21.28 3.32
C THR A 87 22.51 20.42 4.31
N ASN A 88 23.74 20.81 4.66
CA ASN A 88 24.46 20.16 5.77
C ASN A 88 23.96 20.69 7.13
N SER A 89 22.66 20.58 7.36
CA SER A 89 21.98 20.99 8.58
C SER A 89 21.81 19.80 9.53
N SER A 90 21.44 20.08 10.79
CA SER A 90 21.01 19.02 11.70
C SER A 90 19.64 18.44 11.30
N TYR A 91 18.76 19.29 10.77
CA TYR A 91 17.45 18.94 10.26
C TYR A 91 17.00 19.98 9.22
N ASP A 92 16.42 19.51 8.12
CA ASP A 92 15.70 20.31 7.15
C ASP A 92 14.20 19.99 7.27
N LEU A 93 13.40 20.98 7.66
CA LEU A 93 11.94 20.86 7.77
C LEU A 93 11.28 21.57 6.58
N PHE A 94 10.58 20.79 5.77
CA PHE A 94 9.75 21.28 4.68
C PHE A 94 8.30 21.30 5.15
N TYR A 95 7.81 22.49 5.44
CA TYR A 95 6.53 22.69 6.09
C TYR A 95 5.37 22.66 5.09
N GLN A 96 4.33 21.88 5.40
CA GLN A 96 3.06 21.81 4.65
C GLN A 96 3.25 21.67 3.13
N ILE A 97 4.14 20.75 2.72
CA ILE A 97 4.50 20.55 1.31
C ILE A 97 3.38 19.96 0.46
N ILE A 98 2.43 19.26 1.08
CA ILE A 98 1.27 18.70 0.39
C ILE A 98 0.09 18.68 1.36
N GLY A 99 -1.12 18.89 0.85
CA GLY A 99 -2.35 18.70 1.57
C GLY A 99 -2.93 17.30 1.34
N LEU A 100 -3.72 16.83 2.30
CA LEU A 100 -4.39 15.54 2.26
C LEU A 100 -5.84 15.72 2.69
N ASP A 101 -6.77 15.50 1.77
CA ASP A 101 -8.21 15.52 2.07
C ASP A 101 -8.70 14.10 2.37
N VAL A 102 -9.37 13.96 3.52
CA VAL A 102 -10.03 12.73 3.94
C VAL A 102 -11.52 12.85 3.63
N LEU A 103 -11.94 12.23 2.53
CA LEU A 103 -13.30 12.32 1.99
C LEU A 103 -14.26 11.29 2.60
N ALA A 104 -13.73 10.14 3.05
CA ALA A 104 -14.50 9.08 3.70
C ALA A 104 -13.83 8.66 5.02
N THR A 105 -14.64 8.35 6.04
CA THR A 105 -14.16 8.03 7.39
C THR A 105 -14.60 6.66 7.89
N PRO A 106 -13.80 6.03 8.77
CA PRO A 106 -12.45 6.45 9.18
C PRO A 106 -11.41 6.16 8.08
N ALA A 107 -10.45 7.06 7.88
CA ALA A 107 -9.27 6.77 7.06
C ALA A 107 -8.14 6.29 7.96
N ASN A 108 -7.69 5.06 7.76
CA ASN A 108 -6.60 4.45 8.52
C ASN A 108 -5.35 4.40 7.66
N ILE A 109 -4.60 5.51 7.65
CA ILE A 109 -3.46 5.72 6.76
C ILE A 109 -2.21 5.07 7.35
N TYR A 110 -1.50 4.32 6.54
CA TYR A 110 -0.20 3.74 6.90
C TYR A 110 0.74 3.77 5.71
N VAL A 111 2.05 3.68 5.99
CA VAL A 111 3.08 3.46 4.97
C VAL A 111 3.38 1.98 4.91
N THR A 112 3.29 1.37 3.74
CA THR A 112 3.48 -0.07 3.56
C THR A 112 4.80 -0.47 2.93
N ASN A 113 5.34 0.37 2.05
CA ASN A 113 6.59 0.11 1.37
C ASN A 113 7.34 1.43 1.25
N VAL A 114 8.62 1.41 1.59
CA VAL A 114 9.54 2.52 1.42
C VAL A 114 10.75 2.00 0.67
N SER A 115 11.13 2.67 -0.40
CA SER A 115 12.40 2.44 -1.08
C SER A 115 13.28 3.68 -0.96
N TYR A 116 14.58 3.46 -0.84
CA TYR A 116 15.57 4.51 -0.70
C TYR A 116 16.77 4.21 -1.59
N THR A 117 17.13 5.16 -2.44
CA THR A 117 18.36 5.13 -3.23
C THR A 117 19.18 6.39 -2.93
N GLY A 118 20.49 6.21 -2.77
CA GLY A 118 21.41 7.29 -2.38
C GLY A 118 21.96 7.10 -0.97
N SER A 119 22.65 8.13 -0.47
CA SER A 119 23.41 8.06 0.79
C SER A 119 23.52 9.40 1.52
N ILE A 120 22.58 10.32 1.29
CA ILE A 120 22.62 11.68 1.88
C ILE A 120 21.59 11.91 2.99
N VAL A 121 20.66 10.99 3.18
CA VAL A 121 19.62 11.07 4.21
C VAL A 121 19.93 10.06 5.29
N ASN A 122 20.03 10.51 6.54
CA ASN A 122 20.17 9.65 7.71
C ASN A 122 18.81 9.20 8.22
N ASN A 123 17.90 10.16 8.43
CA ASN A 123 16.53 9.87 8.87
C ASN A 123 15.56 10.78 8.13
N ALA A 124 14.33 10.32 7.96
CA ALA A 124 13.27 11.14 7.39
C ALA A 124 11.91 10.73 7.96
N TRP A 125 11.04 11.72 8.12
CA TRP A 125 9.72 11.57 8.70
C TRP A 125 8.68 12.34 7.89
N ILE A 126 7.51 11.72 7.75
CA ILE A 126 6.30 12.35 7.29
C ILE A 126 5.53 12.82 8.53
N ILE A 127 5.08 14.06 8.52
CA ILE A 127 4.32 14.66 9.61
C ILE A 127 2.97 15.07 9.05
N ILE A 128 1.88 14.49 9.56
CA ILE A 128 0.50 14.78 9.15
C ILE A 128 -0.17 15.56 10.28
N GLN A 129 -0.73 16.73 9.97
CA GLN A 129 -1.30 17.63 10.97
C GLN A 129 -2.61 18.25 10.45
N GLU A 130 -3.64 18.26 11.29
CA GLU A 130 -4.94 18.86 10.95
C GLU A 130 -4.88 20.39 11.02
N ASN A 131 -4.20 20.94 12.03
CA ASN A 131 -4.11 22.38 12.27
C ASN A 131 -2.73 22.93 11.91
N THR A 132 -2.70 23.93 11.03
CA THR A 132 -1.48 24.61 10.54
C THR A 132 -0.69 25.35 11.61
N ASN A 133 -1.19 25.47 12.84
CA ASN A 133 -0.56 26.25 13.90
C ASN A 133 -0.21 25.43 15.15
N SER A 134 -0.41 24.10 15.12
CA SER A 134 -0.11 23.25 16.29
C SER A 134 0.34 21.85 15.88
N TYR A 135 1.51 21.46 16.38
CA TYR A 135 2.03 20.10 16.25
C TYR A 135 1.54 19.15 17.35
N ALA A 136 0.74 19.63 18.31
CA ALA A 136 0.35 18.85 19.49
C ALA A 136 -0.43 17.56 19.14
N SER A 137 -1.10 17.53 17.99
CA SER A 137 -1.83 16.36 17.48
C SER A 137 -1.22 15.78 16.20
N ALA A 138 0.00 16.20 15.84
CA ALA A 138 0.64 15.77 14.62
C ALA A 138 0.99 14.28 14.69
N GLN A 139 0.70 13.59 13.59
CA GLN A 139 0.96 12.17 13.41
C GLN A 139 2.25 12.02 12.65
N VAL A 140 3.22 11.31 13.23
CA VAL A 140 4.58 11.24 12.69
C VAL A 140 4.87 9.81 12.26
N ILE A 141 5.28 9.65 11.00
CA ILE A 141 5.63 8.36 10.41
C ILE A 141 7.09 8.43 9.95
N GLN A 142 7.95 7.62 10.56
CA GLN A 142 9.34 7.50 10.12
C GLN A 142 9.41 6.64 8.85
N ILE A 143 10.10 7.14 7.83
CA ILE A 143 10.25 6.46 6.53
C ILE A 143 11.70 6.07 6.24
N ILE A 144 12.67 6.86 6.73
CA ILE A 144 14.10 6.51 6.68
C ILE A 144 14.63 6.46 8.13
N GLN A 145 15.37 5.40 8.44
CA GLN A 145 16.01 5.20 9.73
C GLN A 145 17.47 4.76 9.53
N ASN A 146 18.42 5.50 10.10
CA ASN A 146 19.85 5.20 10.06
C ASN A 146 20.39 4.93 8.63
N GLY A 147 20.00 5.76 7.67
CA GLY A 147 20.42 5.69 6.27
C GLY A 147 19.76 4.59 5.46
N LYS A 148 18.70 3.97 5.97
CA LYS A 148 17.98 2.88 5.31
C LYS A 148 16.48 3.13 5.29
N ALA A 149 15.81 2.64 4.25
CA ALA A 149 14.36 2.61 4.23
C ALA A 149 13.82 1.77 5.40
N VAL A 150 12.80 2.29 6.08
CA VAL A 150 12.09 1.54 7.12
C VAL A 150 11.40 0.34 6.47
N THR A 151 11.62 -0.84 7.03
CA THR A 151 11.05 -2.10 6.52
C THR A 151 9.73 -2.42 7.23
N GLY A 152 8.77 -2.94 6.48
CA GLY A 152 7.46 -3.34 7.00
C GLY A 152 6.45 -2.18 7.03
N THR A 153 5.24 -2.50 7.50
CA THR A 153 4.14 -1.54 7.49
C THR A 153 4.13 -0.69 8.77
N SER A 154 4.07 0.63 8.63
CA SER A 154 4.01 1.58 9.74
C SER A 154 2.75 1.41 10.58
N THR A 155 2.77 1.90 11.81
CA THR A 155 1.53 2.05 12.58
C THR A 155 0.54 2.92 11.80
N ALA A 156 -0.70 2.44 11.72
CA ALA A 156 -1.79 3.13 11.06
C ALA A 156 -2.22 4.32 11.91
N VAL A 157 -2.42 5.43 11.24
CA VAL A 157 -2.90 6.69 11.79
C VAL A 157 -4.35 6.82 11.38
N THR A 158 -5.25 6.88 12.36
CA THR A 158 -6.67 7.07 12.10
C THR A 158 -6.98 8.56 12.01
N LEU A 159 -7.52 8.97 10.86
CA LEU A 159 -7.92 10.34 10.58
C LEU A 159 -9.44 10.43 10.43
N SER A 160 -10.02 11.49 10.99
CA SER A 160 -11.39 11.93 10.69
C SER A 160 -11.44 12.71 9.38
N SER A 161 -12.65 12.99 8.89
CA SER A 161 -12.85 13.74 7.66
C SER A 161 -12.40 15.18 7.86
N GLY A 162 -11.72 15.73 6.86
CA GLY A 162 -11.10 17.04 6.95
C GLY A 162 -9.89 17.14 6.03
N THR A 163 -9.29 18.32 6.01
CA THR A 163 -8.07 18.61 5.26
C THR A 163 -6.90 18.67 6.23
N TYR A 164 -5.89 17.85 5.97
CA TYR A 164 -4.65 17.80 6.73
C TYR A 164 -3.53 18.41 5.89
N GLN A 165 -2.51 18.91 6.57
CA GLN A 165 -1.25 19.29 5.96
C GLN A 165 -0.21 18.21 6.23
N VAL A 166 0.65 17.97 5.24
CA VAL A 166 1.72 17.00 5.32
C VAL A 166 3.05 17.74 5.17
N SER A 167 3.91 17.60 6.16
CA SER A 167 5.27 18.15 6.17
C SER A 167 6.28 17.01 6.06
N LEU A 168 7.48 17.33 5.57
CA LEU A 168 8.60 16.41 5.46
C LEU A 168 9.74 16.92 6.32
N LEU A 169 10.19 16.11 7.28
CA LEU A 169 11.37 16.38 8.07
C LEU A 169 12.48 15.45 7.61
N ILE A 170 13.63 16.00 7.23
CA ILE A 170 14.81 15.25 6.82
C ILE A 170 15.96 15.56 7.77
N GLN A 171 16.65 14.52 8.21
CA GLN A 171 17.97 14.61 8.81
C GLN A 171 19.00 14.16 7.76
N PRO A 172 19.80 15.07 7.22
CA PRO A 172 20.91 14.73 6.34
C PRO A 172 21.98 13.88 7.05
N ASN A 173 22.81 13.17 6.29
CA ASN A 173 24.01 12.56 6.84
C ASN A 173 25.01 13.66 7.21
N SER A 174 25.36 13.76 8.49
CA SER A 174 26.33 14.74 8.97
C SER A 174 27.73 14.46 8.40
N GLY A 175 28.32 15.43 7.70
CA GLY A 175 29.71 15.34 7.24
C GLY A 175 30.00 16.19 6.00
N PRO A 176 31.29 16.33 5.61
CA PRO A 176 31.72 17.17 4.48
C PRO A 176 31.30 16.62 3.09
N GLY A 177 30.57 15.51 3.03
CA GLY A 177 30.25 14.80 1.78
C GLY A 177 28.96 15.24 1.08
N LEU A 178 28.18 16.15 1.67
CA LEU A 178 27.01 16.75 1.01
C LEU A 178 27.50 17.83 0.02
N THR A 179 27.32 17.56 -1.26
CA THR A 179 27.65 18.49 -2.35
C THR A 179 26.40 18.79 -3.17
N SER A 180 26.45 19.84 -4.00
CA SER A 180 25.31 20.23 -4.86
C SER A 180 24.95 19.19 -5.94
N SER A 181 25.79 18.18 -6.17
CA SER A 181 25.48 17.06 -7.08
C SER A 181 24.96 15.82 -6.35
N SER A 182 24.96 15.83 -5.02
CA SER A 182 24.50 14.69 -4.24
C SER A 182 22.98 14.60 -4.30
N THR A 183 22.46 13.46 -4.75
CA THR A 183 21.02 13.22 -4.87
C THR A 183 20.63 11.93 -4.16
N ALA A 184 19.36 11.87 -3.76
CA ALA A 184 18.74 10.65 -3.29
C ALA A 184 17.26 10.64 -3.66
N SER A 185 16.68 9.44 -3.73
CA SER A 185 15.26 9.26 -3.98
C SER A 185 14.65 8.41 -2.87
N ILE A 186 13.51 8.88 -2.36
CA ILE A 186 12.68 8.14 -1.41
C ILE A 186 11.33 7.93 -2.09
N THR A 187 10.92 6.68 -2.26
CA THR A 187 9.55 6.35 -2.70
C THR A 187 8.79 5.78 -1.52
N VAL A 188 7.58 6.30 -1.30
CA VAL A 188 6.72 5.91 -0.18
C VAL A 188 5.37 5.48 -0.74
N TYR A 189 4.90 4.30 -0.34
CA TYR A 189 3.57 3.82 -0.66
C TYR A 189 2.66 3.93 0.55
N PHE A 190 1.61 4.72 0.40
CA PHE A 190 0.55 4.86 1.39
C PHE A 190 -0.54 3.83 1.12
N GLY A 191 -1.05 3.23 2.19
CA GLY A 191 -2.28 2.43 2.19
C GLY A 191 -3.31 3.08 3.09
N ASP A 192 -4.58 2.84 2.79
CA ASP A 192 -5.71 3.18 3.64
C ASP A 192 -6.59 1.94 3.80
N ASN A 193 -6.86 1.55 5.05
CA ASN A 193 -7.87 0.56 5.35
C ASN A 193 -9.16 1.24 5.82
N VAL A 194 -10.12 1.36 4.90
CA VAL A 194 -11.41 2.02 5.13
C VAL A 194 -12.35 1.29 6.10
N ILE A 195 -12.00 0.08 6.54
CA ILE A 195 -12.84 -0.76 7.41
C ILE A 195 -12.27 -0.84 8.83
N SER A 196 -10.94 -0.90 8.98
CA SER A 196 -10.29 -1.09 10.28
C SER A 196 -8.88 -0.49 10.32
N SER A 197 -8.34 -0.28 11.52
CA SER A 197 -6.93 0.10 11.68
C SER A 197 -5.94 -1.06 11.43
N THR A 198 -6.45 -2.23 11.04
CA THR A 198 -5.62 -3.40 10.68
C THR A 198 -4.88 -3.11 9.38
N ARG A 199 -3.57 -3.31 9.39
CA ARG A 199 -2.72 -3.09 8.22
C ARG A 199 -2.86 -4.28 7.27
N VAL A 200 -3.01 -4.01 5.99
CA VAL A 200 -2.98 -5.06 4.96
C VAL A 200 -1.68 -4.90 4.18
N PRO A 201 -0.78 -5.89 4.19
CA PRO A 201 0.40 -5.85 3.34
C PRO A 201 -0.05 -5.69 1.88
N LEU A 202 0.45 -4.66 1.20
CA LEU A 202 0.24 -4.57 -0.24
C LEU A 202 1.04 -5.68 -0.95
N PRO A 203 0.56 -6.15 -2.12
CA PRO A 203 1.28 -7.15 -2.90
C PRO A 203 2.73 -6.73 -3.17
N PRO A 204 3.69 -7.66 -3.26
CA PRO A 204 5.06 -7.33 -3.63
C PRO A 204 5.07 -6.74 -5.05
N GLY A 205 5.66 -5.55 -5.24
CA GLY A 205 5.91 -4.99 -6.57
C GLY A 205 5.18 -3.69 -6.93
N VAL A 206 4.68 -2.95 -5.95
CA VAL A 206 4.62 -1.48 -6.04
C VAL A 206 5.88 -0.91 -5.42
#